data_AF-A0A379E1F7-F1
#
_entry.id   AF-A0A379E1F7-F1
#
_cell.length_a   1.000
_cell.length_b   1.000
_cell.length_c   1.000
_cell.angle_alpha   90.00
_cell.angle_beta   90.00
_cell.angle_gamma   90.00
#
_symmetry.space_group_name_H-M   'P 1'
#
loop_
_entity.id
_entity.type
_entity.pdbx_description
1 polymer ?
#
loop_
_entity_poly.entity_id
_entity_poly.type
_entity_poly.pdbx_seq_one_letter_code
_entity_poly.pdbx_strand_id
1 'polypeptide(L)'
;MKVSGKVWIPAGIITAVLVASLAFFSFVNPSYDEEAALKMKPIFFGNTRVDDEPVNSITLVAPTTTAVYFNILPQKMQFQFDDLLSNDNTPLDVNMYMIIQVKKGQTPDLLRNYGENWFENFIEPYFRNKVREYVSSCSPFDLMSNREVLAKFDDRIKQSMRNYVAALSRKANFPIDIQQVITDRVMPNKEQLEEMNKTAASIQAKQTQEKRAEMELARAKAERNKAVADKAYMTELNLSPAQFIQLRAWDVIEKKNGANIDVLIGGGETPMWNIRR
;
A
#
# COMPACT_ATOMS: atom_id res chain seq x y z
N MET A 1 24.18 76.39 25.92
CA MET A 1 24.94 75.21 26.40
C MET A 1 25.42 74.41 25.20
N LYS A 2 26.71 74.51 24.85
CA LYS A 2 27.33 73.75 23.75
C LYS A 2 27.49 72.30 24.22
N VAL A 3 26.66 71.38 23.72
CA VAL A 3 26.84 69.95 23.97
C VAL A 3 28.06 69.48 23.17
N SER A 4 29.05 68.99 23.91
CA SER A 4 30.38 68.63 23.45
C SER A 4 30.36 67.47 22.44
N GLY A 5 30.91 67.69 21.24
CA GLY A 5 31.06 66.67 20.19
C GLY A 5 31.96 65.47 20.57
N LYS A 6 32.54 65.45 21.78
CA LYS A 6 33.32 64.33 22.31
C LYS A 6 32.48 63.21 22.95
N VAL A 7 31.20 63.44 23.25
CA VAL A 7 30.32 62.42 23.86
C VAL A 7 29.61 61.55 22.81
N TRP A 8 29.47 62.06 21.58
CA TRP A 8 28.80 61.34 20.47
C TRP A 8 29.61 60.14 19.94
N ILE A 9 30.94 60.21 19.95
CA ILE A 9 31.81 59.13 19.49
C ILE A 9 31.72 57.89 20.40
N PRO A 10 31.91 58.00 21.74
CA PRO A 10 31.75 56.84 22.63
C PRO A 10 30.30 56.35 22.69
N ALA A 11 29.31 57.25 22.62
CA ALA A 11 27.90 56.86 22.55
C ALA A 11 27.61 56.04 21.28
N GLY A 12 28.06 56.49 20.10
CA GLY A 12 27.87 55.79 18.84
C GLY A 12 28.57 54.42 18.78
N ILE A 13 29.74 54.28 19.40
CA ILE A 13 30.44 52.98 19.51
C ILE A 13 29.66 52.02 20.40
N ILE A 14 29.11 52.49 21.52
CA ILE A 14 28.29 51.66 22.43
C ILE A 14 27.01 51.20 21.70
N THR A 15 26.32 52.07 20.96
CA THR A 15 25.14 51.68 20.18
C THR A 15 25.49 50.69 19.08
N ALA A 16 26.62 50.88 18.38
CA ALA A 16 27.08 49.95 17.35
C ALA A 16 27.41 48.57 17.92
N VAL A 17 28.05 48.50 19.09
CA VAL A 17 28.35 47.23 19.78
C VAL A 17 27.07 46.55 20.27
N LEU A 18 26.07 47.30 20.73
CA LEU A 18 24.75 46.78 21.12
C LEU A 18 23.94 46.25 19.93
N VAL A 19 23.97 46.95 18.79
CA VAL A 19 23.29 46.49 17.56
C VAL A 19 24.01 45.27 16.98
N ALA A 20 25.35 45.26 17.01
CA ALA A 20 26.14 44.10 16.61
C ALA A 20 25.90 42.89 17.52
N SER A 21 25.73 43.08 18.84
CA SER A 21 25.44 41.98 19.76
C SER A 21 24.06 41.38 19.55
N LEU A 22 23.05 42.20 19.20
CA LEU A 22 21.71 41.73 18.81
C LEU A 22 21.72 40.96 17.48
N ALA A 23 22.62 41.29 16.55
CA ALA A 23 22.75 40.60 15.27
C ALA A 23 23.24 39.14 15.40
N PHE A 24 23.84 38.76 16.52
CA PHE A 24 24.28 37.38 16.77
C PHE A 24 23.15 36.47 17.28
N PHE A 25 22.00 37.02 17.68
CA PHE A 25 20.87 36.18 18.07
C PHE A 25 20.11 35.71 16.83
N SER A 26 19.71 34.45 16.83
CA SER A 26 18.91 33.86 15.76
C SER A 26 17.46 33.71 16.20
N PHE A 27 16.55 33.73 15.24
CA PHE A 27 15.13 33.44 15.47
C PHE A 27 14.84 32.00 15.07
N VAL A 28 14.19 31.27 15.96
CA VAL A 28 13.61 29.96 15.68
C VAL A 28 12.12 30.15 15.50
N ASN A 29 11.58 29.70 14.38
CA ASN A 29 10.17 29.80 14.05
C ASN A 29 9.72 28.47 13.41
N PRO A 30 9.32 27.48 14.21
CA PRO A 30 8.85 26.21 13.69
C PRO A 30 7.51 26.39 12.95
N SER A 31 7.29 25.55 11.93
CA SER A 31 6.00 25.47 11.24
C SER A 31 4.91 24.89 12.16
N TYR A 32 3.63 25.03 11.80
CA TYR A 32 2.50 24.53 12.60
C TYR A 32 2.55 23.00 12.82
N ASP A 33 3.15 22.27 11.90
CA ASP A 33 3.32 20.82 11.93
C ASP A 33 4.63 20.36 12.61
N GLU A 34 5.43 21.30 13.11
CA GLU A 34 6.73 21.03 13.71
C GLU A 34 6.83 21.59 15.14
N GLU A 35 7.64 20.94 15.95
CA GLU A 35 8.12 21.45 17.23
C GLU A 35 9.65 21.52 17.19
N ALA A 36 10.20 22.63 17.65
CA ALA A 36 11.65 22.80 17.75
C ALA A 36 12.11 22.51 19.18
N ALA A 37 13.02 21.55 19.33
CA ALA A 37 13.74 21.32 20.58
C ALA A 37 15.09 22.05 20.51
N LEU A 38 15.42 22.80 21.56
CA LEU A 38 16.64 23.61 21.61
C LEU A 38 17.79 22.83 22.24
N LYS A 39 18.87 22.66 21.47
CA LYS A 39 20.13 22.07 21.90
C LYS A 39 21.12 23.19 22.24
N MET A 40 21.28 23.45 23.54
CA MET A 40 22.13 24.52 24.04
C MET A 40 23.58 24.04 24.12
N LYS A 41 24.51 24.73 23.45
CA LYS A 41 25.96 24.49 23.52
C LYS A 41 26.71 25.74 24.00
N PRO A 42 26.62 26.11 25.29
CA PRO A 42 27.29 27.33 25.79
C PRO A 42 28.81 27.23 25.65
N ILE A 43 29.44 28.35 25.26
CA ILE A 43 30.91 28.43 25.03
C ILE A 43 31.66 28.93 26.29
N PHE A 44 31.05 29.83 27.07
CA PHE A 44 31.72 30.49 28.20
C PHE A 44 31.21 30.03 29.58
N PHE A 45 29.91 29.84 29.76
CA PHE A 45 29.31 29.44 31.04
C PHE A 45 28.06 28.58 30.83
N GLY A 46 27.98 27.44 31.51
CA GLY A 46 26.84 26.51 31.48
C GLY A 46 27.20 25.13 30.92
N ASN A 47 26.32 24.16 31.13
CA ASN A 47 26.47 22.79 30.60
C ASN A 47 25.72 22.64 29.28
N THR A 48 26.23 21.77 28.40
CA THR A 48 25.48 21.34 27.20
C THR A 48 24.22 20.61 27.65
N ARG A 49 23.05 21.10 27.22
CA ARG A 49 21.76 20.53 27.59
C ARG A 49 20.73 20.76 26.49
N VAL A 50 19.65 19.98 26.55
CA VAL A 50 18.44 20.24 25.79
C VAL A 50 17.50 21.03 26.68
N ASP A 51 16.86 22.06 26.16
CA ASP A 51 15.86 22.82 26.90
C ASP A 51 14.67 21.92 27.31
N ASP A 52 14.01 22.22 28.42
CA ASP A 52 12.89 21.39 28.91
C ASP A 52 11.60 21.67 28.14
N GLU A 53 11.44 22.90 27.64
CA GLU A 53 10.25 23.33 26.91
C GLU A 53 10.47 23.32 25.39
N PRO A 54 9.55 22.76 24.60
CA PRO A 54 9.60 22.87 23.15
C PRO A 54 9.19 24.27 22.69
N VAL A 55 9.86 24.75 21.65
CA VAL A 55 9.52 26.00 20.98
C VAL A 55 8.43 25.72 19.95
N ASN A 56 7.34 26.49 20.04
CA ASN A 56 6.17 26.44 19.16
C ASN A 56 5.90 27.77 18.44
N SER A 57 6.65 28.81 18.79
CA SER A 57 6.45 30.19 18.32
C SER A 57 7.78 30.82 17.96
N ILE A 58 7.74 32.02 17.38
CA ILE A 58 8.95 32.81 17.14
C ILE A 58 9.66 33.05 18.48
N THR A 59 10.82 32.44 18.65
CA THR A 59 11.64 32.57 19.86
C THR A 59 13.04 33.00 19.48
N LEU A 60 13.54 34.05 20.17
CA LEU A 60 14.91 34.50 20.05
C LEU A 60 15.82 33.53 20.80
N VAL A 61 16.78 32.92 20.12
CA VAL A 61 17.72 31.97 20.72
C VAL A 61 19.14 32.49 20.66
N ALA A 62 19.93 32.08 21.66
CA ALA A 62 21.35 32.43 21.70
C ALA A 62 22.09 31.85 20.48
N PRO A 63 23.12 32.55 19.95
CA PRO A 63 23.92 32.11 18.78
C PRO A 63 24.48 30.69 18.90
N THR A 64 24.73 30.26 20.13
CA THR A 64 25.35 28.97 20.45
C THR A 64 24.34 27.84 20.61
N THR A 65 23.05 28.12 20.40
CA THR A 65 21.96 27.15 20.52
C THR A 65 21.52 26.69 19.13
N THR A 66 21.39 25.38 18.96
CA THR A 66 20.91 24.79 17.71
C THR A 66 19.48 24.31 17.92
N ALA A 67 18.56 24.69 17.03
CA ALA A 67 17.21 24.14 17.01
C ALA A 67 17.18 22.85 16.17
N VAL A 68 16.59 21.81 16.74
CA VAL A 68 16.28 20.56 16.03
C VAL A 68 14.78 20.49 15.86
N TYR A 69 14.32 20.33 14.62
CA TYR A 69 12.90 20.28 14.29
C TYR A 69 12.40 18.84 14.28
N PHE A 70 11.26 18.63 14.91
CA PHE A 70 10.55 17.36 14.95
C PHE A 70 9.15 17.56 14.39
N ASN A 71 8.75 16.72 13.44
CA ASN A 71 7.38 16.76 12.95
C ASN A 71 6.45 16.07 13.96
N ILE A 72 5.40 16.78 14.41
CA ILE A 72 4.42 16.30 15.39
C ILE A 72 3.19 15.67 14.73
N LEU A 73 3.04 15.81 13.41
CA LEU A 73 1.98 15.15 12.65
C LEU A 73 2.40 13.72 12.30
N PRO A 74 1.43 12.83 12.00
CA PRO A 74 1.74 11.46 11.60
C PRO A 74 2.57 11.42 10.30
N GLN A 75 3.71 10.75 10.35
CA GLN A 75 4.64 10.61 9.24
C GLN A 75 4.65 9.18 8.71
N LYS A 76 4.61 9.03 7.38
CA LYS A 76 4.73 7.73 6.70
C LYS A 76 6.19 7.42 6.44
N MET A 77 6.70 6.39 7.11
CA MET A 77 8.04 5.84 6.92
C MET A 77 7.94 4.59 6.06
N GLN A 78 8.65 4.57 4.93
CA GLN A 78 8.64 3.44 3.99
C GLN A 78 9.88 2.58 4.18
N PHE A 79 9.70 1.27 4.06
CA PHE A 79 10.75 0.29 4.19
C PHE A 79 10.68 -0.67 3.01
N GLN A 80 11.81 -0.77 2.32
CA GLN A 80 12.05 -1.79 1.32
C GLN A 80 12.96 -2.86 1.92
N PHE A 81 12.60 -4.11 1.64
CA PHE A 81 13.34 -5.29 2.01
C PHE A 81 13.54 -6.13 0.76
N ASP A 82 14.80 -6.35 0.41
CA ASP A 82 15.17 -7.18 -0.73
C ASP A 82 15.70 -8.53 -0.20
N ASP A 83 15.39 -9.60 -0.93
CA ASP A 83 15.89 -10.96 -0.66
C ASP A 83 15.61 -11.50 0.76
N LEU A 84 14.42 -11.25 1.31
CA LEU A 84 14.00 -11.89 2.56
C LEU A 84 13.64 -13.35 2.31
N LEU A 85 14.36 -14.24 2.98
CA LEU A 85 14.05 -15.67 2.95
C LEU A 85 12.82 -15.97 3.80
N SER A 86 11.84 -16.59 3.17
CA SER A 86 10.66 -17.18 3.80
C SER A 86 10.95 -18.56 4.41
N ASN A 87 9.94 -19.22 4.97
CA ASN A 87 10.10 -20.50 5.64
C ASN A 87 10.56 -21.66 4.74
N ASP A 88 10.34 -21.57 3.42
CA ASP A 88 10.74 -22.56 2.42
C ASP A 88 12.03 -22.15 1.67
N ASN A 89 12.74 -21.13 2.18
CA ASN A 89 13.92 -20.52 1.59
C ASN A 89 13.67 -19.83 0.23
N THR A 90 12.43 -19.46 -0.07
CA THR A 90 12.14 -18.61 -1.23
C THR A 90 12.49 -17.15 -0.90
N PRO A 91 13.32 -16.47 -1.71
CA PRO A 91 13.65 -15.06 -1.56
C PRO A 91 12.48 -14.17 -2.00
N LEU A 92 12.11 -13.23 -1.14
CA LEU A 92 10.98 -12.32 -1.31
C LEU A 92 11.41 -10.87 -1.16
N ASP A 93 10.90 -10.03 -2.04
CA ASP A 93 10.95 -8.58 -1.94
C ASP A 93 9.68 -8.09 -1.26
N VAL A 94 9.85 -7.39 -0.13
CA VAL A 94 8.76 -6.92 0.73
C VAL A 94 8.82 -5.40 0.86
N ASN A 95 7.71 -4.74 0.53
CA ASN A 95 7.52 -3.32 0.75
C ASN A 95 6.53 -3.10 1.89
N MET A 96 6.95 -2.35 2.90
CA MET A 96 6.12 -2.01 4.06
C MET A 96 6.20 -0.53 4.34
N TYR A 97 5.19 -0.03 5.06
CA TYR A 97 5.29 1.30 5.66
C TYR A 97 4.73 1.31 7.08
N MET A 98 5.24 2.25 7.87
CA MET A 98 4.78 2.52 9.22
C MET A 98 4.35 3.98 9.32
N ILE A 99 3.24 4.24 9.99
CA ILE A 99 2.82 5.57 10.36
C ILE A 99 3.20 5.79 11.82
N ILE A 100 4.11 6.73 12.04
CA ILE A 100 4.62 7.11 13.36
C ILE A 100 4.30 8.56 13.66
N GLN A 101 4.11 8.89 14.93
CA GLN A 101 3.85 10.25 15.37
C GLN A 101 4.62 10.54 16.66
N VAL A 102 5.30 11.68 16.72
CA VAL A 102 5.90 12.17 17.97
C VAL A 102 4.84 12.89 18.78
N LYS A 103 4.77 12.63 20.09
CA LYS A 103 3.79 13.28 20.97
C LYS A 103 4.15 14.76 21.13
N LYS A 104 3.18 15.61 20.82
CA LYS A 104 3.26 17.06 21.00
C LYS A 104 3.65 17.42 22.43
N GLY A 105 4.56 18.37 22.59
CA GLY A 105 5.03 18.87 23.88
C GLY A 105 6.17 18.05 24.51
N GLN A 106 6.53 16.91 23.94
CA GLN A 106 7.54 15.99 24.49
C GLN A 106 8.76 15.80 23.56
N THR A 107 8.87 16.60 22.51
CA THR A 107 10.01 16.60 21.59
C THR A 107 11.39 16.83 22.25
N PRO A 108 11.52 17.64 23.34
CA PRO A 108 12.82 17.80 23.99
C PRO A 108 13.30 16.54 24.74
N ASP A 109 12.38 15.76 25.32
CA ASP A 109 12.70 14.48 25.97
C ASP A 109 13.25 13.47 24.97
N LEU A 110 12.66 13.43 23.77
CA LEU A 110 13.11 12.56 22.69
C LEU A 110 14.54 12.90 22.28
N LEU A 111 14.82 14.19 22.05
CA LEU A 111 16.16 14.67 21.70
C LEU A 111 17.19 14.41 22.80
N ARG A 112 16.82 14.67 24.06
CA ARG A 112 17.71 14.53 25.22
C ARG A 112 18.13 13.08 25.46
N ASN A 113 17.18 12.15 25.36
CA ASN A 113 17.39 10.77 25.74
C ASN A 113 17.88 9.88 24.59
N TYR A 114 17.47 10.19 23.35
CA TYR A 114 17.69 9.31 22.18
C TYR A 114 18.39 10.00 21.01
N GLY A 115 18.59 11.32 21.08
CA GLY A 115 19.28 12.10 20.06
C GLY A 115 18.42 12.41 18.83
N GLU A 116 19.06 13.02 17.83
CA GLU A 116 18.41 13.45 16.57
C GLU A 116 18.06 12.23 15.70
N ASN A 117 18.97 11.25 15.62
CA ASN A 117 18.81 10.04 14.81
C ASN A 117 18.10 8.90 15.58
N TRP A 118 17.14 9.24 16.45
CA TRP A 118 16.43 8.26 17.28
C TRP A 118 15.72 7.20 16.42
N PHE A 119 15.23 7.57 15.24
CA PHE A 119 14.53 6.67 14.34
C PHE A 119 15.46 5.61 13.77
N GLU A 120 16.56 6.03 13.14
CA GLU A 120 17.57 5.17 12.52
C GLU A 120 18.30 4.28 13.53
N ASN A 121 18.48 4.75 14.77
CA ASN A 121 19.21 4.00 15.79
C ASN A 121 18.33 3.00 16.55
N PHE A 122 17.07 3.34 16.83
CA PHE A 122 16.22 2.54 17.72
C PHE A 122 15.04 1.89 17.01
N ILE A 123 14.34 2.62 16.13
CA ILE A 123 13.11 2.14 15.49
C ILE A 123 13.42 1.28 14.27
N GLU A 124 14.19 1.81 13.32
CA GLU A 124 14.47 1.14 12.06
C GLU A 124 15.16 -0.22 12.25
N PRO A 125 16.23 -0.37 13.05
CA PRO A 125 16.92 -1.65 13.17
C PRO A 125 16.04 -2.72 13.82
N TYR A 126 15.28 -2.34 14.86
CA TYR A 126 14.37 -3.25 15.54
C TYR A 126 13.22 -3.66 14.62
N PHE A 127 12.62 -2.72 13.88
CA PHE A 127 11.57 -3.00 12.91
C PHE A 127 12.07 -3.94 11.82
N ARG A 128 13.22 -3.64 11.20
CA ARG A 128 13.80 -4.46 10.13
C ARG A 128 14.08 -5.88 10.59
N ASN A 129 14.63 -6.03 11.80
CA ASN A 129 14.88 -7.35 12.38
C ASN A 129 13.58 -8.12 12.65
N LYS A 130 12.54 -7.45 13.16
CA LYS A 130 11.24 -8.08 13.42
C LYS A 130 10.51 -8.49 12.14
N VAL A 131 10.56 -7.68 11.09
CA VAL A 131 10.03 -8.05 9.78
C VAL A 131 10.75 -9.29 9.26
N ARG A 132 12.09 -9.32 9.28
CA ARG A 132 12.88 -10.48 8.84
C ARG A 132 12.53 -11.76 9.61
N GLU A 133 12.41 -11.67 10.93
CA GLU A 133 12.04 -12.81 11.80
C GLU A 133 10.65 -13.35 11.48
N TYR A 134 9.68 -12.48 11.19
CA TYR A 134 8.32 -12.94 10.88
C TYR A 134 8.20 -13.44 9.44
N VAL A 135 8.84 -12.80 8.47
CA VAL A 135 8.84 -13.26 7.06
C VAL A 135 9.43 -14.67 6.96
N SER A 136 10.52 -14.95 7.68
CA SER A 136 11.12 -16.28 7.70
C SER A 136 10.25 -17.36 8.35
N SER A 137 9.21 -16.97 9.10
CA SER A 137 8.26 -17.89 9.72
C SER A 137 7.04 -18.20 8.85
N CYS A 138 6.79 -17.40 7.82
CA CYS A 138 5.58 -17.49 6.98
C CYS A 138 5.88 -18.14 5.63
N SER A 139 4.85 -18.75 5.03
CA SER A 139 4.93 -19.27 3.66
C SER A 139 4.88 -18.13 2.65
N PRO A 140 5.65 -18.20 1.54
CA PRO A 140 5.54 -17.26 0.43
C PRO A 140 4.12 -17.08 -0.09
N PHE A 141 3.38 -18.19 -0.22
CA PHE A 141 2.01 -18.17 -0.75
C PHE A 141 1.07 -17.40 0.17
N ASP A 142 1.21 -17.57 1.48
CA ASP A 142 0.40 -16.86 2.45
C ASP A 142 0.71 -15.35 2.44
N LEU A 143 1.98 -14.99 2.35
CA LEU A 143 2.40 -13.57 2.29
C LEU A 143 1.98 -12.88 0.98
N MET A 144 1.89 -13.61 -0.13
CA MET A 144 1.48 -13.04 -1.42
C MET A 144 -0.03 -13.00 -1.62
N SER A 145 -0.75 -14.03 -1.16
CA SER A 145 -2.14 -14.26 -1.57
C SER A 145 -3.15 -14.19 -0.43
N ASN A 146 -2.72 -14.38 0.83
CA ASN A 146 -3.64 -14.48 1.96
C ASN A 146 -3.72 -13.18 2.75
N ARG A 147 -4.77 -12.40 2.49
CA ARG A 147 -5.02 -11.12 3.17
C ARG A 147 -5.20 -11.25 4.68
N GLU A 148 -5.76 -12.35 5.16
CA GLU A 148 -5.94 -12.55 6.61
C GLU A 148 -4.59 -12.79 7.31
N VAL A 149 -3.69 -13.52 6.66
CA VAL A 149 -2.34 -13.74 7.18
C VAL A 149 -1.54 -12.45 7.17
N LEU A 150 -1.63 -11.65 6.09
CA LEU A 150 -1.03 -10.32 6.02
C LEU A 150 -1.55 -9.38 7.12
N ALA A 151 -2.86 -9.34 7.36
CA ALA A 151 -3.43 -8.51 8.43
C ALA A 151 -2.92 -8.94 9.82
N LYS A 152 -2.85 -10.25 10.08
CA LYS A 152 -2.27 -10.78 11.33
C LYS A 152 -0.78 -10.46 11.47
N PHE A 153 -0.04 -10.52 10.36
CA PHE A 153 1.37 -10.17 10.30
C PHE A 153 1.60 -8.69 10.64
N ASP A 154 0.84 -7.79 10.00
CA ASP A 154 0.87 -6.35 10.24
C ASP A 154 0.53 -6.00 11.69
N ASP A 155 -0.53 -6.59 12.24
CA ASP A 155 -0.93 -6.40 13.64
C ASP A 155 0.13 -6.92 14.62
N ARG A 156 0.75 -8.06 14.32
CA ARG A 156 1.79 -8.64 15.16
C ARG A 156 3.05 -7.77 15.20
N ILE A 157 3.46 -7.23 14.07
CA ILE A 157 4.59 -6.29 14.00
C ILE A 157 4.23 -5.00 14.73
N LYS A 158 3.05 -4.44 14.49
CA LYS A 158 2.55 -3.25 15.20
C LYS A 158 2.57 -3.43 16.72
N GLN A 159 2.07 -4.55 17.23
CA GLN A 159 2.12 -4.88 18.67
C GLN A 159 3.55 -5.02 19.17
N SER A 160 4.42 -5.71 18.43
CA SER A 160 5.83 -5.88 18.78
C SER A 160 6.57 -4.54 18.88
N MET A 161 6.26 -3.61 17.98
CA MET A 161 6.80 -2.26 17.97
C MET A 161 6.28 -1.41 19.12
N ARG A 162 4.97 -1.46 19.40
CA ARG A 162 4.38 -0.77 20.56
C ARG A 162 4.95 -1.25 21.89
N ASN A 163 5.15 -2.56 22.03
CA ASN A 163 5.77 -3.15 23.22
C ASN A 163 7.22 -2.71 23.37
N TYR A 164 7.97 -2.62 22.26
CA TYR A 164 9.35 -2.14 22.27
C TYR A 164 9.43 -0.66 22.63
N VAL A 165 8.58 0.19 22.05
CA VAL A 165 8.45 1.60 22.42
C VAL A 165 8.13 1.74 23.90
N ALA A 166 7.14 1.00 24.41
CA ALA A 166 6.81 1.01 25.83
C ALA A 166 7.98 0.56 26.73
N ALA A 167 8.79 -0.40 26.28
CA ALA A 167 9.98 -0.84 27.00
C ALA A 167 11.08 0.24 27.02
N LEU A 168 11.27 0.97 25.92
CA LEU A 168 12.17 2.13 25.86
C LEU A 168 11.67 3.25 26.79
N SER A 169 10.37 3.58 26.73
CA SER A 169 9.76 4.61 27.59
C SER A 169 9.93 4.36 29.09
N ARG A 170 10.12 3.09 29.53
CA ARG A 170 10.41 2.76 30.94
C ARG A 170 11.82 3.15 31.37
N LYS A 171 12.80 3.11 30.45
CA LYS A 171 14.19 3.47 30.75
C LYS A 171 14.38 4.99 30.71
N ALA A 172 13.87 5.61 29.66
CA ALA A 172 13.87 7.05 29.48
C ALA A 172 12.67 7.42 28.59
N ASN A 173 12.01 8.55 28.85
CA ASN A 173 10.79 8.92 28.14
C ASN A 173 11.02 8.89 26.62
N PHE A 174 10.27 8.03 25.93
CA PHE A 174 10.30 7.86 24.48
C PHE A 174 8.91 8.16 23.92
N PRO A 175 8.64 9.43 23.58
CA PRO A 175 7.29 9.93 23.35
C PRO A 175 6.84 9.75 21.90
N ILE A 176 6.81 8.50 21.44
CA ILE A 176 6.42 8.15 20.06
C ILE A 176 5.19 7.25 20.10
N ASP A 177 4.27 7.47 19.18
CA ASP A 177 3.15 6.58 18.91
C ASP A 177 3.29 5.92 17.55
N ILE A 178 2.97 4.62 17.51
CA ILE A 178 2.96 3.80 16.31
C ILE A 178 1.51 3.54 15.98
N GLN A 179 1.00 4.28 15.00
CA GLN A 179 -0.41 4.27 14.63
C GLN A 179 -0.72 3.03 13.79
N GLN A 180 0.07 2.79 12.74
CA GLN A 180 -0.17 1.73 11.77
C GLN A 180 1.15 1.16 11.24
N VAL A 181 1.12 -0.13 10.92
CA VAL A 181 2.13 -0.85 10.14
C VAL A 181 1.36 -1.59 9.08
N ILE A 182 1.75 -1.43 7.82
CA ILE A 182 1.03 -2.03 6.69
C ILE A 182 2.05 -2.61 5.72
N THR A 183 1.80 -3.86 5.31
CA THR A 183 2.50 -4.47 4.18
C THR A 183 1.82 -4.06 2.88
N ASP A 184 2.55 -3.37 2.01
CA ASP A 184 2.02 -2.88 0.73
C ASP A 184 2.10 -3.97 -0.34
N ARG A 185 3.28 -4.59 -0.48
CA ARG A 185 3.54 -5.54 -1.55
C ARG A 185 4.56 -6.59 -1.14
N VAL A 186 4.25 -7.85 -1.45
CA VAL A 186 5.18 -8.98 -1.33
C VAL A 186 5.30 -9.62 -2.71
N MET A 187 6.52 -9.73 -3.22
CA MET A 187 6.80 -10.33 -4.51
C MET A 187 7.96 -11.33 -4.40
N PRO A 188 7.95 -12.43 -5.18
CA PRO A 188 9.15 -13.22 -5.40
C PRO A 188 10.25 -12.36 -6.05
N ASN A 189 11.51 -12.74 -5.86
CA ASN A 189 12.63 -12.15 -6.60
C ASN A 189 12.35 -12.24 -8.13
N LYS A 190 12.83 -11.25 -8.88
CA LYS A 190 12.64 -11.08 -10.33
C LYS A 190 12.86 -12.37 -11.14
N GLU A 191 13.91 -13.14 -10.82
CA GLU A 191 14.21 -14.39 -11.55
C GLU A 191 13.08 -15.42 -11.41
N GLN A 192 12.59 -15.60 -10.18
CA GLN A 192 11.48 -16.51 -9.89
C GLN A 192 10.16 -15.97 -10.41
N LEU A 193 9.95 -14.65 -10.36
CA LEU A 193 8.76 -14.01 -10.91
C LEU A 193 8.65 -14.28 -12.42
N GLU A 194 9.75 -14.22 -13.17
CA GLU A 194 9.77 -14.56 -14.60
C GLU A 194 9.41 -16.03 -14.85
N GLU A 195 9.97 -16.95 -14.08
CA GLU A 195 9.67 -18.39 -14.18
C GLU A 195 8.21 -18.70 -13.81
N MET A 196 7.70 -18.08 -12.74
CA MET A 196 6.31 -18.18 -12.33
C MET A 196 5.37 -17.62 -13.39
N ASN A 197 5.69 -16.49 -14.02
CA ASN A 197 4.89 -15.91 -15.09
C ASN A 197 4.82 -16.83 -16.32
N LYS A 198 5.94 -17.46 -16.70
CA LYS A 198 5.97 -18.47 -17.78
C LYS A 198 5.11 -19.69 -17.43
N THR A 199 5.19 -20.15 -16.19
CA THR A 199 4.43 -21.31 -15.69
C THR A 199 2.94 -21.00 -15.57
N ALA A 200 2.57 -19.80 -15.11
CA ALA A 200 1.19 -19.36 -15.03
C ALA A 200 0.56 -19.28 -16.43
N ALA A 201 1.28 -18.75 -17.41
CA ALA A 201 0.82 -18.71 -18.81
C ALA A 201 0.59 -20.13 -19.38
N SER A 202 1.48 -21.08 -19.09
CA SER A 202 1.34 -22.46 -19.56
C SER A 202 0.16 -23.19 -18.89
N ILE A 203 -0.02 -23.00 -17.58
CA ILE A 203 -1.17 -23.55 -16.83
C ILE A 203 -2.48 -22.96 -17.33
N GLN A 204 -2.54 -21.65 -17.57
CA GLN A 204 -3.74 -20.98 -18.08
C GLN A 204 -4.08 -21.46 -19.49
N ALA A 205 -3.07 -21.66 -20.34
CA ALA A 205 -3.26 -22.24 -21.67
C ALA A 205 -3.83 -23.67 -21.58
N LYS A 206 -3.29 -24.51 -20.69
CA LYS A 206 -3.79 -25.87 -20.44
C LYS A 206 -5.24 -25.87 -19.95
N GLN A 207 -5.56 -25.09 -18.92
CA GLN A 207 -6.93 -24.98 -18.40
C GLN A 207 -7.92 -24.48 -19.46
N THR A 208 -7.49 -23.56 -20.33
CA THR A 208 -8.31 -23.08 -21.44
C THR A 208 -8.55 -24.18 -22.48
N GLN A 209 -7.54 -24.98 -22.80
CA GLN A 209 -7.68 -26.12 -23.70
C GLN A 209 -8.59 -27.21 -23.12
N GLU A 210 -8.45 -27.54 -21.84
CA GLU A 210 -9.31 -28.50 -21.13
C GLU A 210 -10.76 -28.02 -21.13
N LYS A 211 -11.03 -26.76 -20.77
CA LYS A 211 -12.38 -26.18 -20.83
C LYS A 211 -12.95 -26.20 -22.25
N ARG A 212 -12.12 -25.94 -23.28
CA ARG A 212 -12.56 -26.07 -24.68
C ARG A 212 -12.94 -27.51 -25.03
N ALA A 213 -12.14 -28.49 -24.64
CA ALA A 213 -12.43 -29.90 -24.87
C ALA A 213 -13.70 -30.35 -24.13
N GLU A 214 -13.90 -29.91 -22.89
CA GLU A 214 -15.13 -30.16 -22.11
C GLU A 214 -16.36 -29.54 -22.77
N MET A 215 -16.26 -28.32 -23.30
CA MET A 215 -17.34 -27.67 -24.04
C MET A 215 -17.70 -28.42 -25.32
N GLU A 216 -16.72 -28.90 -26.08
CA GLU A 216 -16.96 -29.71 -27.28
C GLU A 216 -17.61 -31.06 -26.96
N LEU A 217 -17.17 -31.72 -25.87
CA LEU A 217 -17.82 -32.94 -25.38
C LEU A 217 -19.26 -32.69 -24.91
N ALA A 218 -19.50 -31.59 -24.20
CA ALA A 218 -20.83 -31.19 -23.78
C ALA A 218 -21.74 -30.91 -24.98
N ARG A 219 -21.21 -30.25 -26.02
CA ARG A 219 -21.91 -30.01 -27.29
C ARG A 219 -22.28 -31.32 -27.99
N ALA A 220 -21.34 -32.26 -28.11
CA ALA A 220 -21.62 -33.57 -28.72
C ALA A 220 -22.69 -34.36 -27.93
N LYS A 221 -22.68 -34.28 -26.60
CA LYS A 221 -23.72 -34.90 -25.75
C LYS A 221 -25.07 -34.24 -25.93
N ALA A 222 -25.12 -32.90 -26.01
CA ALA A 222 -26.35 -32.16 -26.26
C ALA A 222 -26.95 -32.50 -27.64
N GLU A 223 -26.12 -32.60 -28.68
CA GLU A 223 -26.55 -33.00 -30.03
C GLU A 223 -27.09 -34.45 -30.04
N ARG A 224 -26.44 -35.40 -29.37
CA ARG A 224 -26.96 -36.77 -29.20
C ARG A 224 -28.28 -36.82 -28.43
N ASN A 225 -28.36 -36.11 -27.31
CA ASN A 225 -29.58 -36.08 -26.50
C ASN A 225 -30.75 -35.48 -27.27
N LYS A 226 -30.49 -34.43 -28.07
CA LYS A 226 -31.48 -33.85 -28.98
C LYS A 226 -31.94 -34.86 -30.02
N ALA A 227 -31.03 -35.60 -30.65
CA ALA A 227 -31.40 -36.64 -31.62
C ALA A 227 -32.24 -37.76 -30.99
N VAL A 228 -31.95 -38.17 -29.76
CA VAL A 228 -32.74 -39.17 -29.02
C VAL A 228 -34.13 -38.62 -28.68
N ALA A 229 -34.23 -37.37 -28.21
CA ALA A 229 -35.50 -36.72 -27.92
C ALA A 229 -36.36 -36.58 -29.19
N ASP A 230 -35.76 -36.14 -30.30
CA ASP A 230 -36.42 -36.03 -31.60
C ASP A 230 -36.98 -37.40 -32.06
N LYS A 231 -36.19 -38.48 -31.91
CA LYS A 231 -36.63 -39.85 -32.24
C LYS A 231 -37.76 -40.35 -31.33
N ALA A 232 -37.67 -40.07 -30.02
CA ALA A 232 -38.74 -40.42 -29.07
C ALA A 232 -40.04 -39.69 -29.41
N TYR A 233 -39.97 -38.38 -29.70
CA TYR A 233 -41.11 -37.55 -30.09
C TYR A 233 -41.78 -38.05 -31.39
N MET A 234 -40.99 -38.44 -32.38
CA MET A 234 -41.51 -39.09 -33.60
C MET A 234 -42.29 -40.37 -33.30
N THR A 235 -41.78 -41.19 -32.38
CA THR A 235 -42.34 -42.50 -32.04
C THR A 235 -43.64 -42.35 -31.25
N GLU A 236 -43.68 -41.45 -30.27
CA GLU A 236 -44.89 -41.21 -29.45
C GLU A 236 -46.05 -40.64 -30.27
N LEU A 237 -45.76 -39.78 -31.24
CA LEU A 237 -46.79 -39.15 -32.09
C LEU A 237 -47.11 -39.95 -33.36
N ASN A 238 -46.50 -41.12 -33.56
CA ASN A 238 -46.63 -41.94 -34.78
C ASN A 238 -46.43 -41.14 -36.08
N LEU A 239 -45.50 -40.18 -36.07
CA LEU A 239 -45.23 -39.32 -37.23
C LEU A 239 -44.29 -40.02 -38.20
N SER A 240 -44.60 -39.94 -39.51
CA SER A 240 -43.64 -40.38 -40.54
C SER A 240 -42.43 -39.44 -40.61
N PRO A 241 -41.25 -39.91 -41.08
CA PRO A 241 -40.05 -39.07 -41.18
C PRO A 241 -40.25 -37.76 -41.95
N ALA A 242 -41.05 -37.77 -43.01
CA ALA A 242 -41.35 -36.58 -43.80
C ALA A 242 -42.19 -35.55 -43.03
N GLN A 243 -43.16 -36.00 -42.22
CA GLN A 243 -44.01 -35.13 -41.40
C GLN A 243 -43.23 -34.49 -40.24
N PHE A 244 -42.28 -35.23 -39.64
CA PHE A 244 -41.43 -34.68 -38.59
C PHE A 244 -40.46 -33.60 -39.11
N ILE A 245 -39.88 -33.78 -40.29
CA ILE A 245 -39.02 -32.77 -40.92
C ILE A 245 -39.79 -31.48 -41.18
N GLN A 246 -41.04 -31.57 -41.65
CA GLN A 246 -41.91 -30.40 -41.81
C GLN A 246 -42.19 -29.72 -40.47
N LEU A 247 -42.56 -30.46 -39.42
CA LEU A 247 -42.81 -29.90 -38.09
C LEU A 247 -41.58 -29.19 -37.52
N ARG A 248 -40.40 -29.80 -37.62
CA ARG A 248 -39.14 -29.19 -37.16
C ARG A 248 -38.77 -27.95 -37.98
N ALA A 249 -39.11 -27.90 -39.27
CA ALA A 249 -38.94 -26.69 -40.08
C ALA A 249 -39.79 -25.55 -39.54
N TRP A 250 -41.05 -25.80 -39.18
CA TRP A 250 -41.93 -24.82 -38.55
C TRP A 250 -41.41 -24.33 -37.18
N ASP A 251 -40.94 -25.24 -36.31
CA ASP A 251 -40.36 -24.86 -35.01
C ASP A 251 -39.12 -23.93 -35.14
N VAL A 252 -38.29 -24.19 -36.16
CA VAL A 252 -37.09 -23.39 -36.42
C VAL A 252 -37.46 -22.01 -36.96
N ILE A 253 -38.50 -21.94 -37.78
CA ILE A 253 -39.07 -20.68 -38.29
C ILE A 253 -39.66 -19.86 -37.15
N GLU A 254 -40.45 -20.47 -36.26
CA GLU A 254 -41.09 -19.78 -35.13
C GLU A 254 -40.08 -19.15 -34.16
N LYS A 255 -38.95 -19.83 -33.92
CA LYS A 255 -37.90 -19.39 -32.99
C LYS A 255 -36.98 -18.30 -33.54
N LYS A 256 -36.98 -18.02 -34.85
CA LYS A 256 -36.20 -16.91 -35.43
C LYS A 256 -37.06 -15.65 -35.53
N ASN A 257 -36.74 -14.62 -34.75
CA ASN A 257 -37.37 -13.30 -34.89
C ASN A 257 -36.59 -12.42 -35.90
N GLY A 258 -37.31 -11.79 -36.82
CA GLY A 258 -36.80 -10.71 -37.70
C GLY A 258 -36.15 -11.13 -39.02
N ALA A 259 -36.28 -12.38 -39.46
CA ALA A 259 -35.82 -12.81 -40.78
C ALA A 259 -37.01 -12.98 -41.74
N ASN A 260 -36.95 -12.39 -42.95
CA ASN A 260 -37.80 -12.83 -44.05
C ASN A 260 -37.33 -14.24 -44.44
N ILE A 261 -38.12 -15.25 -44.12
CA ILE A 261 -37.80 -16.64 -44.43
C ILE A 261 -38.63 -17.05 -45.64
N ASP A 262 -37.97 -17.17 -46.80
CA ASP A 262 -38.57 -17.77 -48.00
C ASP A 262 -38.52 -19.29 -47.89
N VAL A 263 -39.67 -19.92 -47.67
CA VAL A 263 -39.80 -21.37 -47.53
C VAL A 263 -40.26 -21.97 -48.85
N LEU A 264 -39.37 -22.67 -49.56
CA LEU A 264 -39.71 -23.48 -50.74
C LEU A 264 -39.78 -24.96 -50.32
N ILE A 265 -41.00 -25.49 -50.15
CA ILE A 265 -41.24 -26.93 -49.98
C ILE A 265 -41.46 -27.51 -51.38
N GLY A 266 -40.58 -28.42 -51.80
CA GLY A 266 -40.49 -28.87 -53.19
C GLY A 266 -41.69 -29.62 -53.74
N GLY A 267 -41.93 -29.42 -55.04
CA GLY A 267 -42.69 -30.35 -55.89
C GLY A 267 -43.90 -29.78 -56.63
N GLY A 268 -43.95 -28.50 -56.98
CA GLY A 268 -45.04 -27.94 -57.79
C GLY A 268 -45.19 -26.45 -57.57
N GLU A 269 -45.46 -25.71 -58.63
CA GLU A 269 -45.50 -24.25 -58.67
C GLU A 269 -46.41 -23.68 -57.57
N THR A 270 -45.78 -22.93 -56.65
CA THR A 270 -46.31 -22.15 -55.52
C THR A 270 -46.68 -22.94 -54.25
N PRO A 271 -45.91 -22.69 -53.16
CA PRO A 271 -46.40 -21.71 -52.19
C PRO A 271 -45.30 -20.73 -51.76
N MET A 272 -45.46 -19.43 -52.07
CA MET A 272 -44.70 -18.36 -51.41
C MET A 272 -45.56 -17.77 -50.28
N TRP A 273 -45.24 -18.11 -49.04
CA TRP A 273 -45.79 -17.42 -47.87
C TRP A 273 -44.71 -16.53 -47.28
N ASN A 274 -44.84 -15.22 -47.52
CA ASN A 274 -43.98 -14.21 -46.93
C ASN A 274 -44.51 -13.89 -45.52
N ILE A 275 -43.97 -14.59 -44.51
CA ILE A 275 -44.30 -14.30 -43.11
C ILE A 275 -43.35 -13.20 -42.64
N ARG A 276 -43.80 -11.94 -42.71
CA ARG A 276 -43.16 -10.81 -42.02
C ARG A 276 -43.56 -10.84 -40.54
N ARG A 277 -42.56 -10.95 -39.65
CA ARG A 277 -42.68 -10.57 -38.23
C ARG A 277 -41.91 -9.27 -38.01
#